data_AF-A0A7S3HEM0-F1
#
_entry.id   AF-A0A7S3HEM0-F1
#
_cell.length_a   1.000
_cell.length_b   1.000
_cell.length_c   1.000
_cell.angle_alpha   90.00
_cell.angle_beta   90.00
_cell.angle_gamma   90.00
#
_symmetry.space_group_name_H-M   'P 1'
#
loop_
_entity.id
_entity.type
_entity.pdbx_description
1 polymer ?
#
loop_
_entity_poly.entity_id
_entity_poly.type
_entity_poly.pdbx_seq_one_letter_code
_entity_poly.pdbx_strand_id
1 'polypeptide(L)'
;ARVKRLASKTAVVHQCVQCESFSVQPLGEATTEDGKTEKFKPARVIVPGETCPECGGRMKLGGPFHSGPMFDLGFVEQCVEACEEENRDQLPGVTSWRKIHGMLTAISEEHPDVVLHYKLPQLCRGLKLPPVPLRQFR
;
A
#
# COMPACT_ATOMS: atom_id res chain seq x y z
N ALA A 1 3.09 -18.09 16.90
CA ALA A 1 1.94 -17.59 16.11
C ALA A 1 2.33 -16.46 15.14
N ARG A 2 3.09 -15.43 15.55
CA ARG A 2 3.46 -14.26 14.72
C ARG A 2 3.99 -14.58 13.31
N VAL A 3 4.91 -15.55 13.18
CA VAL A 3 5.47 -15.95 11.87
C VAL A 3 4.41 -16.52 10.93
N LYS A 4 3.37 -17.19 11.45
CA LYS A 4 2.28 -17.74 10.61
C LYS A 4 1.43 -16.65 9.95
N ARG A 5 1.32 -15.47 10.58
CA ARG A 5 0.64 -14.29 9.99
C ARG A 5 1.43 -13.66 8.83
N LEU A 6 2.72 -13.97 8.68
CA LEU A 6 3.51 -13.40 7.59
C LEU A 6 2.98 -13.84 6.22
N ALA A 7 2.54 -15.10 6.10
CA ALA A 7 1.97 -15.62 4.85
C ALA A 7 0.72 -14.85 4.42
N SER A 8 -0.13 -14.44 5.37
CA SER A 8 -1.32 -13.62 5.07
C SER A 8 -1.03 -12.15 4.80
N LYS A 9 0.20 -11.71 5.07
CA LYS A 9 0.70 -10.37 4.75
C LYS A 9 1.74 -10.38 3.63
N THR A 10 1.92 -11.50 2.94
CA THR A 10 2.78 -11.62 1.78
C THR A 10 1.90 -11.88 0.57
N ALA A 11 2.10 -11.17 -0.52
CA ALA A 11 1.29 -11.29 -1.72
C ALA A 11 2.11 -11.21 -3.00
N VAL A 12 1.47 -11.63 -4.08
CA VAL A 12 1.88 -11.33 -5.46
C VAL A 12 0.84 -10.40 -6.08
N VAL A 13 1.25 -9.62 -7.07
CA VAL A 13 0.38 -8.73 -7.82
C VAL A 13 0.33 -9.18 -9.28
N HIS A 14 -0.87 -9.22 -9.84
CA HIS A 14 -1.10 -9.35 -11.27
C HIS A 14 -1.44 -7.97 -11.80
N GLN A 15 -0.62 -7.40 -12.67
CA GLN A 15 -0.78 -6.04 -13.18
C GLN A 15 -0.84 -6.03 -14.71
N CYS A 16 -1.83 -5.32 -15.24
CA CYS A 16 -1.95 -5.10 -16.67
C CYS A 16 -0.89 -4.11 -17.16
N VAL A 17 -0.19 -4.45 -18.23
CA VAL A 17 0.83 -3.57 -18.83
C VAL A 17 0.28 -2.41 -19.66
N GLN A 18 -1.05 -2.36 -19.85
CA GLN A 18 -1.72 -1.37 -20.70
C GLN A 18 -2.55 -0.38 -19.90
N CYS A 19 -3.47 -0.85 -19.06
CA CYS A 19 -4.38 0.00 -18.30
C CYS A 19 -4.03 0.15 -16.81
N GLU A 20 -2.92 -0.46 -16.36
CA GLU A 20 -2.47 -0.49 -14.96
C GLU A 20 -3.41 -1.19 -13.98
N SER A 21 -4.58 -1.69 -14.41
CA SER A 21 -5.47 -2.50 -13.56
C SER A 21 -4.70 -3.66 -12.94
N PHE A 22 -4.90 -3.90 -11.65
CA PHE A 22 -4.17 -4.92 -10.92
C PHE A 22 -5.06 -5.65 -9.93
N SER A 23 -4.67 -6.88 -9.60
CA SER A 23 -5.21 -7.63 -8.46
C SER A 23 -4.08 -8.15 -7.59
N VAL A 24 -4.32 -8.18 -6.28
CA VAL A 24 -3.35 -8.67 -5.30
C VAL A 24 -3.83 -10.02 -4.79
N GLN A 25 -2.96 -11.03 -4.87
CA GLN A 25 -3.21 -12.35 -4.33
C GLN A 25 -2.31 -12.60 -3.12
N PRO A 26 -2.87 -12.70 -1.90
CA PRO A 26 -2.10 -13.11 -0.73
C PRO A 26 -1.63 -14.57 -0.86
N LEU A 27 -0.57 -14.93 -0.13
CA LEU A 27 -0.03 -16.30 -0.11
C LEU A 27 -0.64 -17.17 0.99
N GLY A 28 -1.30 -16.55 1.97
CA GLY A 28 -2.02 -17.23 3.04
C GLY A 28 -3.25 -16.45 3.49
N GLU A 29 -4.10 -17.12 4.26
CA GLU A 29 -5.26 -16.54 4.93
C GLU A 29 -5.13 -16.77 6.43
N ALA A 30 -5.42 -15.74 7.21
CA ALA A 30 -5.55 -15.83 8.66
C ALA A 30 -7.00 -15.50 9.03
N THR A 31 -7.67 -16.43 9.69
CA THR A 31 -9.07 -16.28 10.14
C THR A 31 -9.11 -16.46 11.65
N THR A 32 -9.86 -15.60 12.33
CA THR A 32 -10.04 -15.69 13.78
C THR A 32 -11.43 -16.25 14.04
N GLU A 33 -11.50 -17.48 14.56
CA GLU A 33 -12.77 -18.06 15.03
C GLU A 33 -12.97 -17.71 16.51
N ASP A 34 -14.17 -17.23 16.84
CA ASP A 34 -14.66 -16.93 18.21
C ASP A 34 -13.75 -16.03 19.06
N GLY A 35 -12.92 -15.20 18.42
CA GLY A 35 -11.97 -14.28 19.07
C GLY A 35 -10.83 -14.96 19.84
N LYS A 36 -10.77 -16.30 19.88
CA LYS A 36 -9.84 -17.06 20.72
C LYS A 36 -8.81 -17.87 19.94
N THR A 37 -9.14 -18.33 18.73
CA THR A 37 -8.23 -19.20 17.96
C THR A 37 -8.03 -18.69 16.54
N GLU A 38 -6.77 -18.43 16.19
CA GLU A 38 -6.38 -18.09 14.81
C GLU A 38 -6.10 -19.35 14.01
N LYS A 39 -6.80 -19.51 12.89
CA LYS A 39 -6.56 -20.54 11.88
C LYS A 39 -5.84 -19.94 10.68
N PHE A 40 -4.77 -20.60 10.27
CA PHE A 40 -3.97 -20.24 9.10
C PHE A 40 -4.20 -21.27 8.01
N LYS A 41 -4.54 -20.80 6.82
CA LYS A 41 -4.80 -21.64 5.64
C LYS A 41 -4.02 -21.10 4.45
N PRO A 42 -3.66 -21.94 3.46
CA PRO A 42 -3.22 -21.45 2.16
C PRO A 42 -4.29 -20.53 1.56
N ALA A 43 -3.86 -19.50 0.84
CA ALA A 43 -4.79 -18.58 0.17
C ALA A 43 -5.53 -19.28 -0.97
N ARG A 44 -6.76 -18.83 -1.23
CA ARG A 44 -7.49 -19.18 -2.45
C ARG A 44 -6.85 -18.47 -3.66
N VAL A 45 -6.92 -19.14 -4.81
CA VAL A 45 -6.44 -18.60 -6.09
C VAL A 45 -7.43 -17.53 -6.56
N ILE A 46 -6.95 -16.29 -6.76
CA ILE A 46 -7.74 -15.13 -7.25
C ILE A 46 -6.98 -14.51 -8.42
N VAL A 47 -6.46 -15.36 -9.32
CA VAL A 47 -5.61 -14.96 -10.43
C VAL A 47 -6.50 -14.55 -11.61
N PRO A 48 -6.42 -13.30 -12.11
CA PRO A 48 -6.90 -13.01 -13.46
C PRO A 48 -6.08 -13.85 -14.43
N GLY A 49 -6.69 -14.38 -15.49
CA GLY A 49 -5.98 -15.17 -16.49
C GLY A 49 -4.84 -14.40 -17.18
N GLU A 50 -4.33 -14.94 -18.29
CA GLU A 50 -3.23 -14.29 -19.04
C GLU A 50 -3.60 -12.89 -19.58
N THR A 51 -4.90 -12.59 -19.64
CA THR A 51 -5.48 -11.35 -20.15
C THR A 51 -6.19 -10.55 -19.05
N CYS A 52 -6.07 -9.23 -19.15
CA CYS A 52 -6.70 -8.28 -18.25
C CYS A 52 -8.23 -8.29 -18.46
N PRO A 53 -9.03 -8.41 -17.39
CA PRO A 53 -10.49 -8.39 -17.51
C PRO A 53 -11.04 -7.04 -17.98
N GLU A 54 -10.32 -5.94 -17.73
CA GLU A 54 -10.77 -4.59 -18.06
C GLU A 54 -10.53 -4.19 -19.51
N CYS A 55 -9.42 -4.63 -20.11
CA CYS A 55 -9.00 -4.16 -21.44
C CYS A 55 -8.49 -5.24 -22.39
N GLY A 56 -8.40 -6.50 -21.95
CA GLY A 56 -7.83 -7.60 -22.74
C GLY A 56 -6.31 -7.57 -22.88
N GLY A 57 -5.63 -6.58 -22.28
CA GLY A 57 -4.17 -6.47 -22.30
C GLY A 57 -3.45 -7.60 -21.57
N ARG A 58 -2.16 -7.76 -21.84
CA ARG A 58 -1.34 -8.79 -21.18
C ARG A 58 -1.16 -8.48 -19.69
N MET A 59 -1.31 -9.51 -18.86
CA MET A 59 -1.02 -9.44 -17.42
C MET A 59 0.45 -9.81 -17.15
N LYS A 60 1.08 -9.12 -16.19
CA LYS A 60 2.38 -9.48 -15.62
C LYS A 60 2.23 -9.83 -14.15
N LEU A 61 3.06 -10.76 -13.68
CA LEU A 61 3.18 -11.09 -12.28
C LEU A 61 4.33 -10.30 -11.64
N GLY A 62 4.10 -9.78 -10.44
CA GLY A 62 5.11 -9.14 -9.60
C GLY A 62 5.04 -9.67 -8.16
N GLY A 63 6.16 -9.60 -7.44
CA GLY A 63 6.28 -10.06 -6.06
C GLY A 63 7.23 -11.26 -5.90
N PRO A 64 7.22 -11.92 -4.72
CA PRO A 64 6.38 -11.62 -3.56
C PRO A 64 6.75 -10.30 -2.86
N PHE A 65 5.76 -9.64 -2.27
CA PHE A 65 5.95 -8.39 -1.50
C PHE A 65 5.06 -8.38 -0.25
N HIS A 66 5.35 -7.50 0.70
CA HIS A 66 4.54 -7.32 1.91
C HIS A 66 3.26 -6.52 1.57
N SER A 67 2.09 -7.10 1.81
CA SER A 67 0.77 -6.52 1.55
C SER A 67 0.00 -6.14 2.81
N GLY A 68 0.61 -6.30 3.99
CA GLY A 68 0.04 -5.76 5.23
C GLY A 68 0.27 -4.25 5.36
N PRO A 69 -0.17 -3.64 6.49
CA PRO A 69 0.10 -2.24 6.78
C PRO A 69 1.61 -1.92 6.67
N MET A 70 1.94 -0.83 5.97
CA MET A 70 3.32 -0.37 5.79
C MET A 70 3.84 0.41 7.00
N PHE A 71 2.94 1.16 7.66
CA PHE A 71 3.27 2.03 8.78
C PHE A 71 2.50 1.63 10.03
N ASP A 72 3.12 1.83 11.20
CA ASP A 72 2.42 1.86 12.48
C ASP A 72 1.95 3.31 12.69
N LEU A 73 0.64 3.55 12.50
CA LEU A 73 0.08 4.89 12.55
C LEU A 73 0.29 5.57 13.92
N GLY A 74 0.20 4.82 15.03
CA GLY A 74 0.42 5.38 16.35
C GLY A 74 1.88 5.80 16.57
N PHE A 75 2.83 5.11 15.93
CA PHE A 75 4.22 5.56 15.90
C PHE A 75 4.43 6.77 14.99
N VAL A 76 3.77 6.81 13.83
CA VAL A 76 3.85 7.96 12.90
C VAL A 76 3.29 9.23 13.57
N GLU A 77 2.15 9.14 14.25
CA GLU A 77 1.54 10.25 14.99
C GLU A 77 2.50 10.82 16.04
N GLN A 78 3.11 9.95 16.86
CA GLN A 78 4.15 10.37 17.82
C GLN A 78 5.36 11.02 17.14
N CYS A 79 5.75 10.55 15.94
CA CYS A 79 6.83 11.17 15.18
C CYS A 79 6.45 12.55 14.65
N VAL A 80 5.19 12.75 14.24
CA VAL A 80 4.68 14.07 13.81
C VAL A 80 4.74 15.05 14.99
N GLU A 81 4.22 14.65 16.16
CA GLU A 81 4.27 15.47 17.39
C GLU A 81 5.72 15.81 17.81
N ALA A 82 6.62 14.83 17.74
CA ALA A 82 8.04 15.05 18.00
C ALA A 82 8.66 16.01 16.98
N CYS A 83 8.08 16.13 15.78
CA CYS A 83 8.49 17.03 14.72
C CYS A 83 7.77 18.41 14.75
N GLU A 84 7.05 18.76 15.81
CA GLU A 84 6.48 20.10 16.02
C GLU A 84 7.57 21.16 16.27
N GLU A 85 7.44 22.38 15.75
CA GLU A 85 8.51 23.41 15.86
C GLU A 85 8.96 23.68 17.32
N GLU A 86 8.05 23.54 18.28
CA GLU A 86 8.30 23.70 19.72
C GLU A 86 9.28 22.65 20.29
N ASN A 87 9.37 21.48 19.65
CA ASN A 87 10.21 20.36 20.06
C ASN A 87 11.56 20.32 19.36
N ARG A 88 11.88 21.32 18.53
CA ARG A 88 13.10 21.33 17.69
C ARG A 88 14.40 21.14 18.48
N ASP A 89 14.50 21.74 19.66
CA ASP A 89 15.71 21.66 20.49
C ASP A 89 15.91 20.26 21.13
N GLN A 90 14.86 19.43 21.16
CA GLN A 90 14.92 18.06 21.68
C GLN A 90 15.55 17.07 20.68
N LEU A 91 15.67 17.46 19.40
CA LEU A 91 16.18 16.62 18.32
C LEU A 91 17.37 17.29 17.60
N PRO A 92 18.52 17.46 18.28
CA PRO A 92 19.67 18.24 17.75
C PRO A 92 20.33 17.65 16.50
N GLY A 93 20.02 16.39 16.14
CA GLY A 93 20.51 15.74 14.91
C GLY A 93 19.66 15.98 13.66
N VAL A 94 18.47 16.58 13.81
CA VAL A 94 17.50 16.71 12.72
C VAL A 94 17.62 18.07 12.05
N THR A 95 18.36 18.13 10.95
CA THR A 95 18.63 19.39 10.22
C THR A 95 17.55 19.77 9.21
N SER A 96 16.78 18.80 8.71
CA SER A 96 15.76 18.98 7.65
C SER A 96 14.33 18.92 8.20
N TRP A 97 14.10 19.57 9.34
CA TRP A 97 12.86 19.53 10.12
C TRP A 97 11.59 19.64 9.27
N ARG A 98 11.45 20.74 8.54
CA ARG A 98 10.26 21.06 7.76
C ARG A 98 9.96 20.03 6.66
N LYS A 99 10.99 19.37 6.13
CA LYS A 99 10.83 18.30 5.13
C LYS A 99 10.36 17.01 5.79
N ILE A 100 10.96 16.66 6.93
CA ILE A 100 10.62 15.46 7.69
C ILE A 100 9.20 15.55 8.22
N HIS A 101 8.85 16.67 8.86
CA HIS A 101 7.49 16.94 9.30
C HIS A 101 6.50 16.80 8.14
N GLY A 102 6.73 17.48 7.01
CA GLY A 102 5.85 17.38 5.84
C GLY A 102 5.73 15.96 5.26
N MET A 103 6.79 15.15 5.30
CA MET A 103 6.74 13.74 4.89
C MET A 103 5.92 12.88 5.87
N LEU A 104 6.12 13.06 7.18
CA LEU A 104 5.39 12.33 8.20
C LEU A 104 3.90 12.70 8.17
N THR A 105 3.57 13.98 7.98
CA THR A 105 2.18 14.42 7.76
C THR A 105 1.58 13.73 6.53
N ALA A 106 2.30 13.71 5.40
CA ALA A 106 1.81 13.03 4.20
C ALA A 106 1.58 11.52 4.39
N ILE A 107 2.43 10.86 5.20
CA ILE A 107 2.25 9.45 5.57
C ILE A 107 1.03 9.28 6.51
N SER A 108 0.82 10.19 7.46
CA SER A 108 -0.32 10.14 8.38
C SER A 108 -1.67 10.33 7.69
N GLU A 109 -1.70 11.08 6.58
CA GLU A 109 -2.88 11.27 5.74
C GLU A 109 -3.13 10.09 4.77
N GLU A 110 -2.17 9.16 4.63
CA GLU A 110 -2.30 8.02 3.73
C GLU A 110 -3.26 6.96 4.31
N HIS A 111 -4.11 6.39 3.47
CA HIS A 111 -5.11 5.42 3.91
C HIS A 111 -4.46 4.06 4.24
N PRO A 112 -4.68 3.49 5.44
CA PRO A 112 -3.96 2.31 5.90
C PRO A 112 -4.36 1.00 5.22
N ASP A 113 -5.60 0.91 4.72
CA ASP A 113 -6.13 -0.35 4.16
C ASP A 113 -5.84 -0.55 2.66
N VAL A 114 -5.00 0.31 2.06
CA VAL A 114 -4.69 0.23 0.63
C VAL A 114 -3.31 -0.38 0.42
N VAL A 115 -3.21 -1.37 -0.47
CA VAL A 115 -1.97 -2.13 -0.66
C VAL A 115 -1.03 -1.48 -1.68
N LEU A 116 -1.58 -0.89 -2.74
CA LEU A 116 -0.86 -0.26 -3.84
C LEU A 116 -1.60 1.02 -4.28
N HIS A 117 -0.99 1.80 -5.15
CA HIS A 117 -1.56 3.03 -5.68
C HIS A 117 -1.49 3.08 -7.21
N TYR A 118 -2.35 3.89 -7.80
CA TYR A 118 -2.27 4.24 -9.22
C TYR A 118 -1.49 5.54 -9.39
N LYS A 119 -0.64 5.61 -10.42
CA LYS A 119 -0.08 6.89 -10.85
C LYS A 119 -1.03 7.51 -11.88
N LEU A 120 -1.55 8.69 -11.56
CA LEU A 120 -2.53 9.39 -12.38
C LEU A 120 -2.14 9.48 -13.88
N PRO A 121 -0.89 9.82 -14.27
CA PRO A 121 -0.53 9.86 -15.68
C PRO A 121 -0.64 8.50 -16.39
N GLN A 122 -0.29 7.41 -15.70
CA GLN A 122 -0.39 6.06 -16.27
C GLN A 122 -1.86 5.63 -16.39
N LEU A 123 -2.68 5.98 -15.40
CA LEU A 123 -4.12 5.73 -15.44
C LEU A 123 -4.80 6.49 -16.58
N CYS A 124 -4.51 7.79 -16.74
CA CYS A 124 -5.01 8.59 -17.87
C CYS A 124 -4.61 7.98 -19.21
N ARG A 125 -3.34 7.55 -19.36
CA ARG A 125 -2.87 6.85 -20.56
C ARG A 125 -3.66 5.58 -20.82
N GLY A 126 -3.86 4.76 -19.80
CA GLY A 126 -4.61 3.50 -19.90
C GLY A 126 -6.06 3.69 -20.31
N LEU A 127 -6.72 4.71 -19.75
CA LEU A 127 -8.12 5.06 -20.00
C LEU A 127 -8.31 5.98 -21.23
N LYS A 128 -7.24 6.33 -21.93
CA LYS A 128 -7.25 7.27 -23.06
C LYS A 128 -7.84 8.64 -22.70
N LEU A 129 -7.56 9.12 -21.49
CA LEU A 129 -7.95 10.43 -20.99
C LEU A 129 -6.81 11.45 -21.16
N PRO A 130 -7.11 12.75 -21.33
CA PRO A 130 -6.10 13.79 -21.21
C PRO A 130 -5.47 13.77 -19.81
N PRO A 131 -4.16 14.05 -19.67
CA PRO A 131 -3.51 14.08 -18.35
C PRO A 131 -4.10 15.19 -17.49
N VAL A 132 -4.59 14.84 -16.31
CA VAL A 132 -5.15 15.79 -15.34
C VAL A 132 -4.04 16.21 -14.35
N PRO A 133 -3.86 17.51 -14.07
CA PRO A 133 -2.95 17.95 -13.01
C PRO A 133 -3.38 17.40 -11.64
N LEU A 134 -2.45 16.84 -10.86
CA LEU A 134 -2.74 16.25 -9.55
C LEU A 134 -3.51 17.18 -8.60
N ARG A 135 -3.27 18.50 -8.68
CA ARG A 135 -3.97 19.51 -7.87
C ARG A 135 -5.47 19.60 -8.15
N GLN A 136 -5.93 19.19 -9.33
CA GLN A 136 -7.35 19.20 -9.72
C GLN A 136 -8.05 17.87 -9.45
N PHE A 137 -7.28 16.80 -9.21
CA PHE A 137 -7.80 15.45 -9.01
C PHE A 137 -8.06 15.11 -7.53
N ARG A 138 -7.42 15.84 -6.62
CA ARG A 138 -7.57 15.67 -5.17
C ARG A 138 -8.91 16.16 -4.67
#